data_AF-A0A353ZDR4-F1
#
_entry.id   AF-A0A353ZDR4-F1
#
_cell.length_a   1.000
_cell.length_b   1.000
_cell.length_c   1.000
_cell.angle_alpha   90.00
_cell.angle_beta   90.00
_cell.angle_gamma   90.00
#
_symmetry.space_group_name_H-M   'P 1'
#
loop_
_entity.id
_entity.type
_entity.pdbx_description
1 polymer ?
#
loop_
_entity_poly.entity_id
_entity_poly.type
_entity_poly.pdbx_seq_one_letter_code
_entity_poly.pdbx_strand_id
1 'polypeptide(L)' 'KNADGTVDLYFGPTPPEGKPKSNWIQTLPGKGWFSYFRLYGPTQAYFDRSWVLPDITRVQ' A
#
# COMPACT_ATOMS: atom_id res chain seq x y z
N LYS A 1 -7.49 6.80 6.57
CA LYS A 1 -6.43 7.15 7.53
C LYS A 1 -6.79 6.49 8.84
N ASN A 2 -5.87 5.72 9.40
CA ASN A 2 -6.02 5.00 10.66
C ASN A 2 -5.82 5.96 11.85
N ALA A 3 -6.11 5.49 13.06
CA ALA A 3 -6.00 6.32 14.27
C ALA A 3 -4.55 6.78 14.56
N ASP A 4 -3.57 5.96 14.20
CA ASP A 4 -2.13 6.26 14.27
C ASP A 4 -1.63 7.17 13.12
N GLY A 5 -2.53 7.56 12.22
CA GLY A 5 -2.26 8.40 11.07
C GLY A 5 -1.77 7.67 9.82
N THR A 6 -1.63 6.35 9.85
CA THR A 6 -1.24 5.53 8.70
C THR A 6 -2.39 5.34 7.70
N VAL A 7 -2.11 4.72 6.56
CA VAL A 7 -3.09 4.32 5.56
C VAL A 7 -2.75 2.91 5.08
N ASP A 8 -3.73 2.01 5.15
CA ASP A 8 -3.61 0.68 4.57
C ASP A 8 -4.05 0.68 3.11
N LEU A 9 -3.29 -0.01 2.26
CA LEU A 9 -3.66 -0.31 0.88
C LEU A 9 -3.81 -1.81 0.71
N TYR A 10 -4.85 -2.22 -0.01
CA TYR A 10 -5.17 -3.61 -0.25
C TYR A 10 -5.09 -3.93 -1.73
N PHE A 11 -4.58 -5.12 -2.06
CA PHE A 11 -4.40 -5.58 -3.43
C PHE A 11 -5.03 -6.97 -3.55
N GLY A 12 -5.91 -7.18 -4.52
CA GLY A 12 -6.56 -8.48 -4.69
C GLY A 12 -7.60 -8.49 -5.80
N PRO A 13 -8.03 -9.67 -6.28
CA PRO A 13 -8.99 -9.78 -7.37
C PRO A 13 -10.40 -9.33 -6.99
N THR A 14 -10.70 -9.36 -5.69
CA THR A 14 -11.97 -8.93 -5.10
C THR A 14 -11.71 -7.94 -3.96
N PRO A 15 -12.68 -7.05 -3.65
CA PRO A 15 -12.56 -6.15 -2.52
C PRO A 15 -12.44 -6.94 -1.20
N PRO A 16 -11.50 -6.60 -0.31
CA PRO A 16 -11.38 -7.22 1.00
C PRO A 16 -12.59 -6.92 1.89
N GLU A 17 -13.05 -7.92 2.64
CA GLU A 17 -14.17 -7.79 3.58
C GLU A 17 -13.82 -6.88 4.75
N GLY A 18 -14.77 -6.04 5.16
CA GLY A 18 -14.60 -5.15 6.33
C GLY A 18 -13.57 -4.02 6.14
N LYS A 19 -13.02 -3.83 4.93
CA LYS A 19 -12.05 -2.77 4.63
C LYS A 19 -12.62 -1.74 3.65
N PRO A 20 -12.12 -0.49 3.67
CA PRO A 20 -12.60 0.55 2.76
C PRO A 20 -12.32 0.19 1.29
N LYS A 21 -13.36 0.17 0.46
CA LYS A 21 -13.22 -0.07 -0.99
C LYS A 21 -12.35 0.97 -1.69
N SER A 22 -12.29 2.20 -1.16
CA SER A 22 -11.42 3.28 -1.66
C SER A 22 -9.93 2.98 -1.56
N ASN A 23 -9.54 2.04 -0.70
CA ASN A 23 -8.15 1.69 -0.41
C ASN A 23 -7.75 0.36 -1.06
N TRP A 24 -8.57 -0.13 -2.00
CA TRP A 24 -8.33 -1.39 -2.70
C TRP A 24 -7.98 -1.15 -4.16
N ILE A 25 -6.96 -1.85 -4.62
CA ILE A 25 -6.56 -1.92 -6.03
C ILE A 25 -6.82 -3.34 -6.52
N GLN A 26 -7.62 -3.45 -7.57
CA GLN A 26 -7.93 -4.72 -8.19
C GLN A 26 -6.69 -5.32 -8.87
N THR A 27 -6.42 -6.60 -8.62
CA THR A 27 -5.44 -7.41 -9.35
C THR A 27 -6.13 -8.45 -10.22
N LEU A 28 -5.40 -9.07 -11.15
CA LEU A 28 -5.95 -10.09 -12.06
C LEU A 28 -5.57 -11.50 -11.57
N PRO A 29 -6.54 -12.43 -11.40
CA PRO A 29 -6.25 -13.82 -11.05
C PRO A 29 -5.25 -14.47 -12.01
N GLY A 30 -4.26 -15.19 -11.46
CA GLY A 30 -3.25 -15.90 -12.25
C GLY A 30 -2.22 -15.01 -12.97
N LYS A 31 -2.24 -13.68 -12.76
CA LYS A 31 -1.26 -12.75 -13.35
C LYS A 31 -0.40 -12.09 -12.28
N GLY A 32 0.90 -12.01 -12.55
CA GLY A 32 1.84 -11.26 -11.73
C GLY A 32 1.59 -9.75 -11.80
N TRP A 33 1.98 -9.04 -10.75
CA TRP A 33 1.90 -7.59 -10.65
C TRP A 33 3.05 -7.07 -9.78
N PHE A 34 3.31 -5.77 -9.88
CA PHE A 34 4.28 -5.05 -9.04
C PHE A 34 3.75 -3.65 -8.72
N SER A 35 4.28 -3.01 -7.69
CA SER A 35 3.94 -1.64 -7.31
C SER A 35 5.08 -0.67 -7.62
N TYR A 36 4.73 0.58 -7.88
CA TYR A 36 5.68 1.69 -7.94
C TYR A 36 5.19 2.79 -7.00
N PHE A 37 5.95 3.07 -5.96
CA PHE A 37 5.63 4.12 -5.00
C PHE A 37 6.33 5.43 -5.39
N ARG A 38 5.59 6.54 -5.43
CA ARG A 38 6.12 7.85 -5.82
C ARG A 38 5.95 8.85 -4.68
N LEU A 39 7.05 9.50 -4.33
CA LEU A 39 7.06 10.66 -3.44
C LEU A 39 7.18 11.92 -4.30
N TYR A 40 6.25 12.86 -4.13
CA TYR A 40 6.29 14.17 -4.78
C TYR A 40 6.75 15.19 -3.73
N GLY A 41 7.96 15.72 -3.91
CA GLY A 41 8.60 16.57 -2.90
C GLY A 41 9.00 15.79 -1.63
N PRO A 42 9.83 14.72 -1.74
CA PRO A 42 10.27 13.96 -0.57
C PRO A 42 11.07 14.83 0.41
N THR A 43 10.92 14.55 1.71
CA THR A 43 11.68 15.20 2.78
C THR A 43 13.00 14.47 3.05
N GLN A 44 13.84 15.03 3.93
CA GLN A 44 15.13 14.45 4.34
C GLN A 44 15.01 12.99 4.82
N ALA A 45 13.90 12.64 5.48
CA ALA A 45 13.66 11.30 6.03
C ALA A 45 13.67 10.17 4.98
N TYR A 46 13.34 10.50 3.73
CA TYR A 46 13.47 9.56 2.61
C TYR A 46 14.93 9.39 2.19
N PHE A 47 15.69 10.48 2.12
CA PHE A 47 17.08 10.48 1.63
C PHE A 47 18.05 9.87 2.64
N ASP A 48 17.87 10.13 3.93
CA ASP A 48 18.68 9.56 5.02
C ASP A 48 18.24 8.15 5.45
N ARG A 49 17.13 7.65 4.89
CA ARG A 49 16.52 6.34 5.16
C ARG A 49 16.05 6.15 6.61
N SER A 50 15.79 7.22 7.34
CA SER A 50 15.13 7.16 8.65
C SER A 50 13.66 6.75 8.55
N TRP A 51 13.05 6.95 7.38
CA TRP A 51 11.77 6.37 7.01
C TRP A 51 11.92 5.44 5.80
N VAL A 52 11.23 4.30 5.84
CA VAL A 52 11.19 3.33 4.75
C VAL A 52 9.76 2.91 4.46
N LEU A 53 9.45 2.61 3.19
CA LEU A 53 8.17 2.03 2.81
C LEU A 53 8.13 0.56 3.29
N PRO A 54 7.09 0.13 4.02
CA PRO A 54 6.94 -1.28 4.39
C PRO A 54 6.75 -2.18 3.17
N ASP A 55 7.18 -3.43 3.29
CA ASP A 55 6.90 -4.45 2.29
C ASP A 55 5.40 -4.72 2.15
N ILE A 56 4.98 -5.12 0.95
CA ILE A 56 3.63 -5.64 0.73
C ILE A 56 3.55 -7.03 1.37
N THR A 57 2.66 -7.19 2.35
CA THR A 57 2.43 -8.46 3.03
C THR A 57 1.14 -9.13 2.56
N ARG A 58 1.11 -10.46 2.60
CA ARG A 58 -0.13 -11.22 2.40
C ARG A 58 -1.11 -10.90 3.53
N VAL A 59 -2.36 -10.58 3.19
CA VAL A 59 -3.43 -10.45 4.18
C VAL A 59 -3.63 -11.82 4.82
N GLN A 60 -3.52 -11.88 6.15
CA GLN A 60 -3.80 -13.08 6.95
C GLN A 60 -5.30 -13.31 7.07
#